data_AF-A0A3L6L621-F1
#
_entry.id   AF-A0A3L6L621-F1
#
_cell.length_a   1.000
_cell.length_b   1.000
_cell.length_c   1.000
_cell.angle_alpha   90.00
_cell.angle_beta   90.00
_cell.angle_gamma   90.00
#
_symmetry.space_group_name_H-M   'P 1'
#
loop_
_entity.id
_entity.type
_entity.pdbx_description
1 polymer ?
#
loop_
_entity_poly.entity_id
_entity_poly.type
_entity_poly.pdbx_seq_one_letter_code
_entity_poly.pdbx_strand_id
1 'polypeptide(L)'
;MAFRNTFTTPGKFSTVSKNIVLLLIWRVKVFLRAEGFAHSLVMLPVSLYSKILLCDVKKKNCLLPLLYEEKVRSMLRRCPCVWPDGPTKSSVSIGTAFTLQKRFLKIAKSAFGFYLARRGQRKYPFLRRPHIKNTHSMNPSAPYFWSFMTAKSQMAFLPEENYITGDWTGKFFVSKRQVYTLQHATSGAKVRVKSFPSIFEFNSPSRWNIGKEMNTLTKPRMDLIDEQMLTKKQRLDYVRAGLLPK
;
A
#
# COMPACT_ATOMS: atom_id res chain seq x y z
N MET A 1 -21.51 -35.81 -64.90
CA MET A 1 -20.31 -35.58 -65.72
C MET A 1 -19.14 -35.27 -64.80
N ALA A 2 -18.06 -36.04 -64.94
CA ALA A 2 -16.81 -35.86 -64.21
C ALA A 2 -15.97 -34.74 -64.83
N PHE A 3 -15.12 -34.06 -64.05
CA PHE A 3 -13.65 -34.21 -64.14
C PHE A 3 -12.91 -33.31 -63.13
N ARG A 4 -11.77 -33.85 -62.66
CA ARG A 4 -10.75 -33.26 -61.77
C ARG A 4 -10.02 -32.06 -62.41
N ASN A 5 -9.39 -31.21 -61.59
CA ASN A 5 -7.93 -31.10 -61.55
C ASN A 5 -7.40 -30.28 -60.36
N THR A 6 -6.41 -30.86 -59.70
CA THR A 6 -5.49 -30.32 -58.70
C THR A 6 -4.38 -29.51 -59.36
N PHE A 7 -3.87 -28.43 -58.74
CA PHE A 7 -2.42 -28.14 -58.60
C PHE A 7 -2.16 -26.99 -57.59
N THR A 8 -1.00 -27.08 -56.96
CA THR A 8 -0.45 -26.45 -55.75
C THR A 8 0.09 -25.01 -55.90
N THR A 9 0.12 -24.22 -54.82
CA THR A 9 1.33 -23.47 -54.36
C THR A 9 1.13 -22.81 -52.96
N PRO A 10 2.18 -22.68 -52.13
CA PRO A 10 2.12 -22.21 -50.76
C PRO A 10 2.54 -20.74 -50.57
N GLY A 11 2.08 -20.12 -49.47
CA GLY A 11 2.89 -19.11 -48.76
C GLY A 11 2.47 -17.65 -48.88
N LYS A 12 1.67 -17.16 -47.91
CA LYS A 12 1.65 -15.74 -47.48
C LYS A 12 1.33 -15.63 -45.97
N PHE A 13 2.22 -16.11 -45.12
CA PHE A 13 2.18 -15.86 -43.66
C PHE A 13 3.48 -15.23 -43.12
N SER A 14 4.32 -14.65 -43.98
CA SER A 14 5.65 -14.16 -43.60
C SER A 14 5.75 -12.66 -43.30
N THR A 15 4.79 -11.82 -43.70
CA THR A 15 4.92 -10.36 -43.64
C THR A 15 4.26 -9.73 -42.41
N VAL A 16 3.17 -10.32 -41.89
CA VAL A 16 2.46 -9.78 -40.71
C VAL A 16 3.25 -9.99 -39.42
N SER A 17 3.95 -11.12 -39.28
CA SER A 17 4.76 -11.44 -38.10
C SER A 17 5.99 -10.52 -37.95
N LYS A 18 6.65 -10.17 -39.07
CA LYS A 18 7.84 -9.32 -39.05
C LYS A 18 7.51 -7.89 -38.60
N ASN A 19 6.35 -7.36 -38.98
CA ASN A 19 5.92 -6.01 -38.57
C ASN A 19 5.59 -5.92 -37.08
N ILE A 20 5.03 -6.98 -36.48
CA ILE A 20 4.73 -7.01 -35.03
C ILE A 20 6.03 -7.09 -34.20
N VAL A 21 7.00 -7.87 -34.66
CA VAL A 21 8.32 -7.98 -34.00
C VAL A 21 9.10 -6.67 -34.11
N LEU A 22 9.07 -6.00 -35.26
CA LEU A 22 9.68 -4.67 -35.43
C LEU A 22 9.02 -3.60 -34.55
N LEU A 23 7.69 -3.64 -34.38
CA LEU A 23 6.96 -2.73 -33.47
C LEU A 23 7.30 -2.96 -32.00
N LEU A 24 7.50 -4.21 -31.59
CA LEU A 24 7.93 -4.56 -30.24
C LEU A 24 9.39 -4.15 -29.98
N ILE A 25 10.29 -4.37 -30.94
CA ILE A 25 11.69 -3.93 -30.84
C ILE A 25 11.76 -2.40 -30.79
N TRP A 26 10.95 -1.70 -31.58
CA TRP A 26 10.90 -0.23 -31.56
C TRP A 26 10.36 0.31 -30.22
N ARG A 27 9.28 -0.28 -29.68
CA ARG A 27 8.74 0.10 -28.36
C ARG A 27 9.75 -0.13 -27.23
N VAL A 28 10.47 -1.25 -27.23
CA VAL A 28 11.50 -1.54 -26.22
C VAL A 28 12.70 -0.61 -26.36
N LYS A 29 13.09 -0.26 -27.59
CA LYS A 29 14.21 0.68 -27.86
C LYS A 29 13.87 2.12 -27.47
N VAL A 30 12.61 2.55 -27.62
CA VAL A 30 12.12 3.86 -27.15
C VAL A 30 12.03 3.89 -25.62
N PHE A 31 11.59 2.80 -24.99
CA PHE A 31 11.50 2.69 -23.54
C PHE A 31 12.89 2.72 -22.87
N LEU A 32 13.88 2.03 -23.46
CA LEU A 32 15.26 2.00 -22.93
C LEU A 32 16.04 3.31 -23.16
N ARG A 33 15.65 4.14 -24.14
CA ARG A 33 16.29 5.44 -24.39
C ARG A 33 15.76 6.55 -23.48
N ALA A 34 14.54 6.39 -22.94
CA ALA A 34 13.94 7.32 -21.99
C ALA A 34 14.48 7.18 -20.55
N GLU A 35 15.09 6.04 -20.21
CA GLU A 35 15.59 5.76 -18.85
C GLU A 35 17.12 5.93 -18.68
N GLY A 36 17.83 6.53 -19.64
CA GLY A 36 19.22 6.95 -19.42
C GLY A 36 20.23 5.83 -19.14
N PHE A 37 19.98 4.59 -19.59
CA PHE A 37 20.95 3.49 -19.49
C PHE A 37 21.98 3.56 -20.62
N ALA A 38 23.01 4.38 -20.42
CA ALA A 38 24.26 4.28 -21.16
C ALA A 38 25.16 3.23 -20.48
N HIS A 39 25.78 2.37 -21.30
CA HIS A 39 26.85 1.42 -21.00
C HIS A 39 26.51 0.17 -20.16
N SER A 40 26.16 -0.92 -20.85
CA SER A 40 26.89 -2.21 -20.82
C SER A 40 26.10 -3.28 -21.58
N LEU A 41 26.33 -3.38 -22.88
CA LEU A 41 25.84 -4.47 -23.72
C LEU A 41 26.77 -5.68 -23.57
N VAL A 42 26.41 -6.62 -22.70
CA VAL A 42 26.90 -8.00 -22.79
C VAL A 42 25.83 -8.78 -23.55
N MET A 43 26.14 -9.15 -24.80
CA MET A 43 25.27 -9.95 -25.64
C MET A 43 25.06 -11.33 -25.04
N LEU A 44 23.81 -11.71 -24.77
CA LEU A 44 23.42 -13.10 -24.57
C LEU A 44 22.71 -13.62 -25.84
N PRO A 45 23.01 -14.84 -26.32
CA PRO A 45 22.51 -15.35 -27.59
C PRO A 45 21.01 -15.73 -27.52
N VAL A 46 20.34 -15.56 -28.66
CA VAL A 46 18.88 -15.72 -28.88
C VAL A 46 18.36 -17.14 -28.57
N SER A 47 19.22 -18.12 -28.32
CA SER A 47 18.83 -19.52 -28.06
C SER A 47 18.27 -19.79 -26.66
N LEU A 48 18.34 -18.84 -25.72
CA LEU A 48 17.78 -18.98 -24.37
C LEU A 48 16.32 -18.52 -24.24
N TYR A 49 15.81 -17.74 -25.18
CA TYR A 49 14.43 -17.24 -25.13
C TYR A 49 13.38 -18.29 -25.54
N SER A 50 13.75 -19.31 -26.31
CA SER A 50 12.82 -20.34 -26.77
C SER A 50 12.57 -21.47 -25.75
N LYS A 51 13.46 -21.67 -24.76
CA LYS A 51 13.26 -22.69 -23.71
C LYS A 51 12.37 -22.24 -22.54
N ILE A 52 12.05 -20.95 -22.43
CA ILE A 52 11.16 -20.43 -21.38
C ILE A 52 9.68 -20.46 -21.82
N LEU A 53 9.40 -20.55 -23.11
CA LEU A 53 8.04 -20.44 -23.66
C LEU A 53 7.33 -21.77 -23.93
N LEU A 54 7.96 -22.92 -23.66
CA LEU A 54 7.42 -24.24 -23.96
C LEU A 54 7.46 -25.24 -22.78
N CYS A 55 7.45 -24.74 -21.55
CA CYS A 55 7.12 -25.53 -20.37
C CYS A 55 5.78 -25.07 -19.77
N ASP A 56 4.75 -25.77 -20.25
CA ASP A 56 3.60 -26.27 -19.50
C ASP A 56 2.53 -25.31 -18.95
N VAL A 57 1.37 -25.39 -19.59
CA VAL A 57 0.09 -24.76 -19.28
C VAL A 57 -0.70 -25.55 -18.21
N LYS A 58 -0.12 -26.58 -17.55
CA LYS A 58 -0.86 -27.39 -16.56
C LYS A 58 -0.39 -27.40 -15.10
N LYS A 59 0.60 -26.60 -14.69
CA LYS A 59 0.94 -26.44 -13.24
C LYS A 59 1.35 -25.01 -12.90
N LYS A 60 0.40 -24.21 -12.36
CA LYS A 60 0.69 -22.93 -11.70
C LYS A 60 -0.11 -22.76 -10.41
N ASN A 61 0.15 -23.65 -9.47
CA ASN A 61 0.32 -23.28 -8.07
C ASN A 61 1.72 -23.80 -7.68
N CYS A 62 2.45 -23.01 -6.89
CA CYS A 62 3.82 -23.27 -6.42
C CYS A 62 4.93 -22.93 -7.43
N LEU A 63 5.45 -21.70 -7.38
CA LEU A 63 6.88 -21.33 -7.56
C LEU A 63 7.06 -19.79 -7.57
N LEU A 64 6.52 -19.12 -6.55
CA LEU A 64 6.70 -17.67 -6.34
C LEU A 64 7.40 -17.26 -5.02
N PRO A 65 8.19 -18.10 -4.32
CA PRO A 65 9.10 -17.59 -3.29
C PRO A 65 10.60 -17.62 -3.64
N LEU A 66 11.02 -18.13 -4.81
CA LEU A 66 12.45 -18.37 -5.06
C LEU A 66 13.21 -17.28 -5.82
N LEU A 67 12.55 -16.27 -6.36
CA LEU A 67 13.23 -15.15 -7.08
C LEU A 67 13.32 -13.85 -6.26
N TYR A 68 12.82 -13.82 -5.03
CA TYR A 68 12.93 -12.65 -4.15
C TYR A 68 14.13 -12.72 -3.20
N GLU A 69 14.71 -13.91 -3.00
CA GLU A 69 15.79 -14.15 -2.04
C GLU A 69 17.19 -13.74 -2.55
N GLU A 70 17.45 -13.77 -3.86
CA GLU A 70 18.80 -13.45 -4.37
C GLU A 70 19.11 -11.95 -4.42
N LYS A 71 18.10 -11.09 -4.62
CA LYS A 71 18.30 -9.64 -4.75
C LYS A 71 18.41 -8.90 -3.42
N VAL A 72 17.93 -9.52 -2.33
CA VAL A 72 18.11 -9.00 -0.95
C VAL A 72 19.48 -9.38 -0.38
N ARG A 73 20.12 -10.43 -0.92
CA ARG A 73 21.41 -10.96 -0.43
C ARG A 73 22.63 -10.13 -0.88
N SER A 74 22.52 -9.30 -1.91
CA SER A 74 23.67 -8.53 -2.43
C SER A 74 23.86 -7.14 -1.80
N MET A 75 22.83 -6.56 -1.15
CA MET A 75 22.91 -5.21 -0.59
C MET A 75 23.31 -5.13 0.90
N LEU A 76 23.66 -6.27 1.52
CA LEU A 76 24.08 -6.35 2.93
C LEU A 76 25.58 -6.63 3.13
N ARG A 77 26.41 -6.52 2.09
CA ARG A 77 27.88 -6.65 2.21
C ARG A 77 28.58 -5.37 1.78
N ARG A 78 28.74 -4.42 2.71
CA ARG A 78 29.79 -3.38 2.69
C ARG A 78 29.79 -2.58 4.00
N CYS A 79 30.34 -3.18 5.05
CA CYS A 79 30.95 -2.48 6.17
C CYS A 79 32.23 -3.25 6.54
N PRO A 80 33.43 -2.64 6.46
CA PRO A 80 34.64 -3.29 6.95
C PRO A 80 34.76 -3.03 8.45
N CYS A 81 34.48 -4.04 9.26
CA CYS A 81 34.87 -4.06 10.67
C CYS A 81 36.27 -4.69 10.75
N VAL A 82 37.21 -3.92 11.29
CA VAL A 82 38.57 -4.34 11.63
C VAL A 82 38.50 -5.48 12.66
N TRP A 83 39.19 -6.59 12.38
CA TRP A 83 39.39 -7.71 13.30
C TRP A 83 40.78 -7.59 13.92
N PRO A 84 40.95 -7.90 15.22
CA PRO A 84 42.19 -8.49 15.70
C PRO A 84 42.00 -9.98 15.99
N ASP A 85 43.00 -10.74 15.56
CA ASP A 85 43.13 -12.19 15.65
C ASP A 85 43.17 -12.73 17.09
N GLY A 86 42.71 -13.97 17.26
CA GLY A 86 42.97 -14.78 18.45
C GLY A 86 42.14 -16.07 18.50
N PRO A 87 42.74 -17.27 18.42
CA PRO A 87 42.00 -18.53 18.44
C PRO A 87 41.96 -19.14 19.84
N THR A 88 40.76 -19.47 20.34
CA THR A 88 40.63 -20.42 21.45
C THR A 88 39.39 -21.28 21.31
N LYS A 89 39.66 -22.58 21.34
CA LYS A 89 38.72 -23.71 21.25
C LYS A 89 37.65 -23.61 22.34
N SER A 90 36.37 -23.68 21.96
CA SER A 90 35.33 -24.24 22.83
C SER A 90 34.17 -24.78 22.01
N SER A 91 34.04 -26.11 22.01
CA SER A 91 32.85 -26.83 21.58
C SER A 91 31.75 -26.62 22.63
N VAL A 92 30.73 -25.82 22.31
CA VAL A 92 29.56 -25.64 23.17
C VAL A 92 28.28 -25.81 22.35
N SER A 93 27.63 -26.93 22.64
CA SER A 93 26.21 -27.26 22.52
C SER A 93 25.39 -26.68 21.35
N ILE A 94 25.01 -27.59 20.46
CA ILE A 94 23.75 -27.53 19.71
C ILE A 94 22.62 -27.65 20.74
N GLY A 95 22.04 -26.51 21.15
CA GLY A 95 20.90 -26.50 22.06
C GLY A 95 20.47 -25.08 22.38
N THR A 96 19.20 -24.77 22.10
CA THR A 96 18.47 -23.51 22.38
C THR A 96 18.41 -22.44 21.29
N ALA A 97 18.15 -22.82 20.04
CA ALA A 97 17.56 -21.92 19.03
C ALA A 97 16.02 -21.82 19.15
N PHE A 98 15.49 -21.77 20.38
CA PHE A 98 14.07 -21.48 20.62
C PHE A 98 13.95 -20.24 21.51
N THR A 99 13.07 -19.33 21.07
CA THR A 99 12.55 -18.17 21.82
C THR A 99 13.30 -16.82 21.74
N LEU A 100 13.67 -16.39 20.53
CA LEU A 100 13.43 -14.96 20.20
C LEU A 100 11.91 -14.75 20.09
N GLN A 101 11.21 -14.81 21.22
CA GLN A 101 9.79 -14.46 21.34
C GLN A 101 9.66 -12.98 21.02
N LYS A 102 9.60 -12.63 19.73
CA LYS A 102 9.07 -11.35 19.27
C LYS A 102 7.65 -11.28 19.87
N ARG A 103 7.49 -10.53 20.97
CA ARG A 103 6.19 -10.27 21.58
C ARG A 103 5.36 -9.45 20.58
N PHE A 104 4.64 -10.17 19.71
CA PHE A 104 3.71 -9.62 18.75
C PHE A 104 2.59 -8.84 19.44
N LEU A 105 1.79 -8.13 18.66
CA LEU A 105 0.63 -7.42 19.20
C LEU A 105 -0.33 -8.43 19.86
N LYS A 106 -0.84 -8.06 21.04
CA LYS A 106 -1.67 -8.95 21.87
C LYS A 106 -3.01 -9.32 21.21
N ILE A 107 -3.52 -8.44 20.34
CA ILE A 107 -4.74 -8.62 19.55
C ILE A 107 -4.44 -8.14 18.14
N ALA A 108 -4.72 -8.98 17.14
CA ALA A 108 -4.63 -8.63 15.74
C ALA A 108 -5.91 -7.93 15.27
N LYS A 109 -5.87 -6.59 15.18
CA LYS A 109 -6.96 -5.77 14.60
C LYS A 109 -6.85 -5.60 13.07
N SER A 110 -5.74 -6.04 12.51
CA SER A 110 -5.43 -6.09 11.08
C SER A 110 -4.33 -7.12 10.86
N ALA A 111 -3.97 -7.40 9.60
CA ALA A 111 -2.88 -8.31 9.26
C ALA A 111 -1.54 -7.93 9.95
N PHE A 112 -1.29 -6.64 10.17
CA PHE A 112 -0.10 -6.15 10.87
C PHE A 112 0.02 -6.63 12.33
N GLY A 113 -1.08 -7.12 12.93
CA GLY A 113 -1.08 -7.77 14.24
C GLY A 113 -0.06 -8.89 14.38
N PHE A 114 0.13 -9.65 13.30
CA PHE A 114 1.01 -10.82 13.27
C PHE A 114 2.48 -10.48 12.99
N TYR A 115 2.75 -9.31 12.41
CA TYR A 115 4.10 -8.92 11.99
C TYR A 115 4.77 -7.94 12.94
N LEU A 116 3.99 -7.12 13.64
CA LEU A 116 4.51 -6.04 14.48
C LEU A 116 4.59 -6.43 15.95
N ALA A 117 5.62 -5.91 16.63
CA ALA A 117 5.79 -6.02 18.07
C ALA A 117 5.56 -4.66 18.75
N ARG A 118 4.87 -4.63 19.90
CA ARG A 118 4.56 -3.36 20.61
C ARG A 118 5.80 -2.70 21.21
N ARG A 119 6.76 -3.49 21.70
CA ARG A 119 7.95 -3.02 22.46
C ARG A 119 7.58 -2.04 23.60
N GLY A 120 6.58 -2.42 24.41
CA GLY A 120 6.15 -1.62 25.58
C GLY A 120 5.60 -0.23 25.20
N GLN A 121 6.09 0.81 25.88
CA GLN A 121 5.83 2.22 25.55
C GLN A 121 7.09 2.89 24.97
N ARG A 122 7.67 2.29 23.91
CA ARG A 122 8.83 2.85 23.21
C ARG A 122 8.57 4.29 22.77
N LYS A 123 9.56 5.15 23.00
CA LYS A 123 9.61 6.51 22.45
C LYS A 123 10.09 6.47 20.99
N TYR A 124 9.53 7.36 20.18
CA TYR A 124 9.90 7.54 18.78
C TYR A 124 10.47 8.95 18.59
N PRO A 125 11.27 9.19 17.53
CA PRO A 125 11.71 10.54 17.19
C PRO A 125 10.51 11.50 17.01
N PHE A 126 10.75 12.78 17.28
CA PHE A 126 9.72 13.81 17.24
C PHE A 126 8.95 13.80 15.91
N LEU A 127 7.61 13.82 16.00
CA LEU A 127 6.65 13.73 14.88
C LEU A 127 6.75 12.49 13.98
N ARG A 128 7.65 11.54 14.27
CA ARG A 128 7.88 10.35 13.44
C ARG A 128 7.43 9.08 14.16
N ARG A 129 6.12 8.85 14.15
CA ARG A 129 5.53 7.57 14.56
C ARG A 129 5.23 6.74 13.31
N PRO A 130 5.47 5.41 13.32
CA PRO A 130 5.33 4.58 12.12
C PRO A 130 3.90 4.50 11.58
N HIS A 131 2.90 4.68 12.45
CA HIS A 131 1.50 4.72 12.06
C HIS A 131 0.91 6.09 12.43
N ILE A 132 0.51 6.84 11.41
CA ILE A 132 -0.15 8.15 11.57
C ILE A 132 -1.58 7.90 11.99
N LYS A 133 -1.84 8.08 13.29
CA LYS A 133 -3.17 8.06 13.88
C LYS A 133 -3.48 9.43 14.46
N ASN A 134 -4.22 10.23 13.70
CA ASN A 134 -4.56 11.60 14.06
C ASN A 134 -5.80 11.65 14.96
N THR A 135 -5.66 11.22 16.22
CA THR A 135 -6.76 11.30 17.20
C THR A 135 -7.18 12.75 17.50
N HIS A 136 -6.26 13.71 17.30
CA HIS A 136 -6.45 15.14 17.52
C HIS A 136 -7.02 15.88 16.31
N SER A 137 -7.36 15.19 15.21
CA SER A 137 -7.81 15.86 13.98
C SER A 137 -9.08 16.67 14.19
N MET A 138 -9.98 16.17 15.03
CA MET A 138 -11.20 16.86 15.46
C MET A 138 -11.02 17.31 16.91
N ASN A 139 -10.34 18.45 17.07
CA ASN A 139 -10.16 19.14 18.34
C ASN A 139 -10.76 20.56 18.22
N PRO A 140 -11.87 20.86 18.91
CA PRO A 140 -12.55 22.14 18.76
C PRO A 140 -11.69 23.27 19.34
N SER A 141 -11.30 24.20 18.46
CA SER A 141 -10.59 25.42 18.83
C SER A 141 -11.18 26.57 18.04
N ALA A 142 -12.01 27.39 18.67
CA ALA A 142 -12.61 28.57 18.04
C ALA A 142 -11.56 29.57 17.50
N PRO A 143 -10.57 30.04 18.30
CA PRO A 143 -9.59 31.02 17.80
C PRO A 143 -8.66 30.47 16.71
N TYR A 144 -8.46 29.15 16.70
CA TYR A 144 -7.59 28.47 15.72
C TYR A 144 -8.40 27.73 14.65
N PHE A 145 -9.67 28.08 14.44
CA PHE A 145 -10.56 27.34 13.56
C PHE A 145 -10.02 27.22 12.14
N TRP A 146 -9.38 28.27 11.61
CA TRP A 146 -8.84 28.31 10.24
C TRP A 146 -7.38 27.90 10.12
N SER A 147 -6.65 27.70 11.23
CA SER A 147 -5.21 27.40 11.23
C SER A 147 -4.86 26.02 11.80
N PHE A 148 -5.73 25.46 12.64
CA PHE A 148 -5.53 24.14 13.23
C PHE A 148 -5.94 23.03 12.26
N MET A 149 -4.99 22.16 11.92
CA MET A 149 -5.21 20.99 11.04
C MET A 149 -5.81 21.35 9.67
N THR A 150 -5.41 22.51 9.14
CA THR A 150 -5.78 23.02 7.82
C THR A 150 -4.52 23.36 7.01
N ALA A 151 -4.71 23.77 5.76
CA ALA A 151 -3.65 24.35 4.94
C ALA A 151 -2.98 25.52 5.68
N LYS A 152 -1.66 25.65 5.53
CA LYS A 152 -0.88 26.71 6.19
C LYS A 152 -1.11 28.10 5.58
N SER A 153 -1.54 28.15 4.32
CA SER A 153 -1.90 29.37 3.60
C SER A 153 -3.32 29.24 3.06
N GLN A 154 -4.10 30.30 3.17
CA GLN A 154 -5.45 30.39 2.59
C GLN A 154 -5.42 30.56 1.07
N MET A 155 -4.26 30.92 0.51
CA MET A 155 -4.05 31.01 -0.94
C MET A 155 -3.67 29.65 -1.56
N ALA A 156 -3.48 28.61 -0.74
CA ALA A 156 -3.22 27.29 -1.26
C ALA A 156 -4.47 26.77 -1.99
N PHE A 157 -4.26 26.21 -3.18
CA PHE A 157 -5.32 25.50 -3.88
C PHE A 157 -5.80 24.30 -3.06
N LEU A 158 -7.05 23.90 -3.34
CA LEU A 158 -7.59 22.68 -2.73
C LEU A 158 -6.73 21.47 -3.11
N PRO A 159 -6.65 20.45 -2.23
CA PRO A 159 -5.89 19.23 -2.51
C PRO A 159 -6.36 18.49 -3.76
N GLU A 160 -5.50 17.62 -4.31
CA GLU A 160 -5.82 16.76 -5.46
C GLU A 160 -7.11 15.95 -5.22
N GLU A 161 -7.34 15.54 -3.98
CA GLU A 161 -8.49 14.71 -3.61
C GLU A 161 -9.85 15.43 -3.79
N ASN A 162 -9.86 16.75 -4.03
CA ASN A 162 -11.05 17.52 -4.37
C ASN A 162 -11.44 17.46 -5.85
N TYR A 163 -10.55 17.01 -6.73
CA TYR A 163 -10.77 16.98 -8.17
C TYR A 163 -10.87 15.55 -8.68
N ILE A 164 -11.58 15.37 -9.79
CA ILE A 164 -11.58 14.11 -10.54
C ILE A 164 -10.42 14.20 -11.53
N THR A 165 -9.39 13.38 -11.31
CA THR A 165 -8.12 13.48 -12.06
C THR A 165 -8.06 12.61 -13.31
N GLY A 166 -9.10 11.81 -13.59
CA GLY A 166 -9.20 10.99 -14.80
C GLY A 166 -10.55 10.29 -14.89
N ASP A 167 -10.69 9.40 -15.86
CA ASP A 167 -11.94 8.68 -16.11
C ASP A 167 -12.22 7.68 -15.00
N TRP A 168 -13.23 7.99 -14.18
CA TRP A 168 -13.64 7.15 -13.06
C TRP A 168 -15.01 6.55 -13.32
N THR A 169 -15.16 5.25 -13.03
CA THR A 169 -16.48 4.62 -12.92
C THR A 169 -17.23 5.14 -11.69
N GLY A 170 -16.51 5.41 -10.61
CA GLY A 170 -17.04 5.93 -9.35
C GLY A 170 -16.10 5.67 -8.18
N LYS A 171 -16.37 6.33 -7.04
CA LYS A 171 -15.66 6.08 -5.78
C LYS A 171 -16.65 5.65 -4.71
N PHE A 172 -16.28 4.63 -3.93
CA PHE A 172 -17.08 4.19 -2.77
C PHE A 172 -17.07 5.23 -1.64
N PHE A 173 -15.90 5.80 -1.37
CA PHE A 173 -15.68 6.86 -0.39
C PHE A 173 -14.57 7.78 -0.89
N VAL A 174 -14.63 9.03 -0.45
CA VAL A 174 -13.61 10.04 -0.72
C VAL A 174 -12.54 10.07 0.40
N SER A 175 -11.42 10.72 0.12
CA SER A 175 -10.32 10.86 1.08
C SER A 175 -10.73 11.75 2.26
N LYS A 176 -10.21 11.45 3.45
CA LYS A 176 -10.38 12.32 4.63
C LYS A 176 -9.75 13.70 4.49
N ARG A 177 -8.76 13.83 3.62
CA ARG A 177 -8.07 15.10 3.35
C ARG A 177 -8.83 16.00 2.38
N GLN A 178 -9.89 15.49 1.75
CA GLN A 178 -10.74 16.32 0.92
C GLN A 178 -11.37 17.43 1.78
N VAL A 179 -11.30 18.66 1.27
CA VAL A 179 -11.91 19.83 1.90
C VAL A 179 -13.39 19.87 1.55
N TYR A 180 -14.25 20.03 2.55
CA TYR A 180 -15.68 20.15 2.35
C TYR A 180 -15.99 21.52 1.70
N THR A 181 -16.60 21.51 0.52
CA THR A 181 -16.98 22.72 -0.24
C THR A 181 -18.48 22.99 -0.17
N LEU A 182 -18.91 24.16 -0.65
CA LEU A 182 -20.32 24.52 -0.75
C LEU A 182 -21.12 23.47 -1.56
N GLN A 183 -20.53 22.95 -2.64
CA GLN A 183 -21.18 21.96 -3.51
C GLN A 183 -21.45 20.65 -2.79
N HIS A 184 -20.65 20.27 -1.80
CA HIS A 184 -20.96 19.09 -0.96
C HIS A 184 -22.24 19.29 -0.15
N ALA A 185 -22.60 20.53 0.21
CA ALA A 185 -23.85 20.82 0.89
C ALA A 185 -25.03 20.96 -0.09
N THR A 186 -24.82 21.59 -1.25
CA THR A 186 -25.91 21.96 -2.17
C THR A 186 -26.31 20.84 -3.13
N SER A 187 -25.37 20.02 -3.59
CA SER A 187 -25.61 19.07 -4.69
C SER A 187 -26.53 17.90 -4.34
N GLY A 188 -26.79 17.64 -3.05
CA GLY A 188 -27.50 16.43 -2.60
C GLY A 188 -26.75 15.11 -2.89
N ALA A 189 -25.51 15.18 -3.38
CA ALA A 189 -24.70 14.01 -3.68
C ALA A 189 -24.22 13.31 -2.41
N LYS A 190 -23.97 12.00 -2.50
CA LYS A 190 -23.45 11.22 -1.38
C LYS A 190 -21.98 11.52 -1.11
N VAL A 191 -21.70 12.08 0.07
CA VAL A 191 -20.34 12.33 0.55
C VAL A 191 -20.01 11.34 1.65
N ARG A 192 -19.21 10.32 1.31
CA ARG A 192 -18.83 9.21 2.21
C ARG A 192 -17.35 9.22 2.52
N VAL A 193 -17.00 9.00 3.78
CA VAL A 193 -15.62 8.95 4.25
C VAL A 193 -15.36 7.62 4.96
N LYS A 194 -14.24 6.95 4.66
CA LYS A 194 -13.87 5.71 5.35
C LYS A 194 -13.55 5.97 6.82
N SER A 195 -14.39 5.53 7.74
CA SER A 195 -14.15 5.64 9.18
C SER A 195 -14.48 4.34 9.87
N PHE A 196 -13.79 3.98 10.95
CA PHE A 196 -14.14 2.77 11.68
C PHE A 196 -15.49 2.97 12.37
N PRO A 197 -16.45 2.02 12.29
CA PRO A 197 -16.30 0.63 11.82
C PRO A 197 -16.32 0.42 10.30
N SER A 198 -17.01 1.26 9.52
CA SER A 198 -17.14 1.11 8.06
C SER A 198 -16.96 2.44 7.32
N ILE A 199 -17.99 3.29 7.35
CA ILE A 199 -18.04 4.59 6.68
C ILE A 199 -18.77 5.60 7.57
N PHE A 200 -18.42 6.86 7.40
CA PHE A 200 -19.15 8.02 7.92
C PHE A 200 -19.74 8.78 6.72
N GLU A 201 -21.03 9.08 6.78
CA GLU A 201 -21.73 9.81 5.72
C GLU A 201 -22.15 11.19 6.21
N PHE A 202 -21.92 12.22 5.38
CA PHE A 202 -22.44 13.55 5.63
C PHE A 202 -23.87 13.66 5.12
N ASN A 203 -24.83 13.12 5.89
CA ASN A 203 -26.25 13.11 5.51
C ASN A 203 -26.97 14.43 5.87
N SER A 204 -26.48 15.17 6.86
CA SER A 204 -27.01 16.48 7.25
C SER A 204 -26.04 17.59 6.78
N PRO A 205 -26.19 18.09 5.54
CA PRO A 205 -25.30 19.11 5.00
C PRO A 205 -25.42 20.42 5.78
N SER A 206 -24.28 21.06 6.06
CA SER A 206 -24.22 22.32 6.80
C SER A 206 -23.14 23.23 6.25
N ARG A 207 -23.42 24.54 6.20
CA ARG A 207 -22.44 25.55 5.79
C ARG A 207 -21.28 25.71 6.78
N TRP A 208 -21.48 25.30 8.04
CA TRP A 208 -20.44 25.31 9.07
C TRP A 208 -19.27 24.36 8.76
N ASN A 209 -19.46 23.40 7.87
CA ASN A 209 -18.43 22.45 7.46
C ASN A 209 -17.51 23.01 6.36
N ILE A 210 -17.93 24.06 5.65
CA ILE A 210 -17.26 24.54 4.44
C ILE A 210 -15.86 25.07 4.75
N GLY A 211 -14.90 24.71 3.90
CA GLY A 211 -13.50 25.13 4.00
C GLY A 211 -12.65 24.30 4.96
N LYS A 212 -13.23 23.26 5.58
CA LYS A 212 -12.52 22.34 6.49
C LYS A 212 -12.34 20.97 5.87
N GLU A 213 -11.19 20.35 6.13
CA GLU A 213 -10.94 18.96 5.74
C GLU A 213 -11.91 18.02 6.48
N MET A 214 -12.43 16.99 5.79
CA MET A 214 -13.33 16.00 6.39
C MET A 214 -12.70 15.24 7.57
N ASN A 215 -11.37 15.21 7.66
CA ASN A 215 -10.60 14.71 8.79
C ASN A 215 -10.90 15.46 10.10
N THR A 216 -11.20 16.76 10.03
CA THR A 216 -11.55 17.60 11.18
C THR A 216 -13.04 17.53 11.53
N LEU A 217 -13.87 17.02 10.61
CA LEU A 217 -15.32 16.89 10.76
C LEU A 217 -15.75 15.48 11.21
N THR A 218 -14.85 14.49 11.10
CA THR A 218 -15.13 13.10 11.47
C THR A 218 -14.39 12.76 12.76
N LYS A 219 -15.11 12.47 13.85
CA LYS A 219 -14.49 12.11 15.13
C LYS A 219 -13.69 10.80 14.99
N PRO A 220 -12.35 10.82 15.18
CA PRO A 220 -11.53 9.63 14.98
C PRO A 220 -11.65 8.60 16.11
N ARG A 221 -12.00 9.05 17.32
CA ARG A 221 -12.30 8.22 18.48
C ARG A 221 -13.62 8.70 19.07
N MET A 222 -14.66 7.91 18.86
CA MET A 222 -15.98 8.14 19.42
C MET A 222 -15.98 7.84 20.91
N ASP A 223 -16.83 8.54 21.65
CA ASP A 223 -17.10 8.26 23.05
C ASP A 223 -18.04 7.05 23.19
N LEU A 224 -18.81 6.75 22.15
CA LEU A 224 -19.58 5.51 22.03
C LEU A 224 -18.63 4.30 21.82
N ILE A 225 -18.78 3.29 22.67
CA ILE A 225 -18.00 2.06 22.65
C ILE A 225 -18.94 0.88 22.51
N ASP A 226 -18.69 0.05 21.50
CA ASP A 226 -19.41 -1.21 21.31
C ASP A 226 -18.90 -2.28 22.30
N GLU A 227 -19.78 -2.71 23.18
CA GLU A 227 -19.51 -3.73 24.20
C GLU A 227 -19.27 -5.12 23.60
N GLN A 228 -19.89 -5.42 22.45
CA GLN A 228 -19.80 -6.72 21.79
C GLN A 228 -18.42 -6.93 21.14
N MET A 229 -17.75 -5.83 20.77
CA MET A 229 -16.38 -5.86 20.28
C MET A 229 -15.34 -6.00 21.41
N LEU A 230 -15.75 -5.87 22.68
CA LEU A 230 -14.88 -6.03 23.84
C LEU A 230 -14.94 -7.45 24.40
N THR A 231 -13.78 -8.00 24.72
CA THR A 231 -13.73 -9.20 25.56
C THR A 231 -14.20 -8.86 26.99
N LYS A 232 -14.76 -9.82 27.73
CA LYS A 232 -15.18 -9.61 29.14
C LYS A 232 -14.09 -8.97 30.00
N LYS A 233 -12.83 -9.36 29.78
CA LYS A 233 -11.66 -8.75 30.43
C LYS A 233 -11.49 -7.28 30.08
N GLN A 234 -11.56 -6.94 28.79
CA GLN A 234 -11.46 -5.55 28.37
C GLN A 234 -12.62 -4.72 28.91
N ARG A 235 -13.85 -5.24 28.90
CA ARG A 235 -15.00 -4.56 29.51
C ARG A 235 -14.69 -4.15 30.95
N LEU A 236 -14.18 -5.06 31.78
CA LEU A 236 -13.82 -4.76 33.17
C LEU A 236 -12.73 -3.68 33.27
N ASP A 237 -11.73 -3.70 32.38
CA ASP A 237 -10.71 -2.64 32.33
C ASP A 237 -11.31 -1.27 31.97
N TYR A 238 -12.31 -1.23 31.07
CA TYR A 238 -13.02 -0.01 30.70
C TYR A 238 -13.98 0.48 31.81
N VAL A 239 -14.62 -0.42 32.53
CA VAL A 239 -15.43 -0.11 33.72
C VAL A 239 -14.54 0.48 34.82
N ARG A 240 -13.36 -0.11 35.06
CA ARG A 240 -12.38 0.44 36.02
C ARG A 240 -11.89 1.83 35.63
N ALA A 241 -11.80 2.11 34.34
CA ALA A 241 -11.45 3.43 33.82
C ALA A 241 -12.62 4.44 33.86
N GLY A 242 -13.80 4.06 34.35
CA GLY A 242 -14.99 4.91 34.40
C GLY A 242 -15.59 5.24 33.03
N LEU A 243 -15.32 4.43 32.00
CA LEU A 243 -15.79 4.67 30.64
C LEU A 243 -17.09 3.95 30.30
N LEU A 244 -17.30 2.76 30.89
CA LEU A 244 -18.51 1.96 30.69
C LEU A 244 -19.27 1.85 32.02
N PRO A 245 -20.60 1.97 32.02
CA PRO A 245 -21.42 1.65 33.20
C PRO A 245 -21.36 0.14 33.47
N LYS A 246 -21.46 -0.24 34.75
CA LYS A 246 -21.47 -1.63 35.20
C LYS A 246 -22.89 -2.08 35.49
#